data_AF-A0A380DM78-F1
#
_entry.id   AF-A0A380DM78-F1
#
_cell.length_a   1.000
_cell.length_b   1.000
_cell.length_c   1.000
_cell.angle_alpha   90.00
_cell.angle_beta   90.00
_cell.angle_gamma   90.00
#
_symmetry.space_group_name_H-M   'P 1'
#
loop_
_entity.id
_entity.type
_entity.pdbx_description
1 polymer ?
#
loop_
_entity_poly.entity_id
_entity_poly.type
_entity_poly.pdbx_seq_one_letter_code
_entity_poly.pdbx_strand_id
1 'polypeptide(L)'
;MPNNKKDLTIKNQNDIDEYIDSLISKAEKPIEQLFANRLKEIKQIIADMFEKYQSDDVYVTWTEFNKYNRLNKELTRIGTMLTDDYRQVAKMVQKSQEDAYIEKFLMSLYLYETASQTSMQFDVPSKEVITSAIEQPIEFIRLVPTLQKHRDEVLKKIRLHITQGIMSGEGYSKIAKAIRDDIGMSKAQSLRVARTEAGRAMSQAGLDSALVAQKNGLQMYKYWQATKDTRTRDTHRHLDGAKKK
;
A
#
# COMPACT_ATOMS: atom_id res chain seq x y z
N MET A 1 -17.83 -14.96 12.08
CA MET A 1 -18.18 -14.69 10.67
C MET A 1 -18.06 -16.00 9.91
N PRO A 2 -19.07 -16.41 9.13
CA PRO A 2 -19.00 -17.67 8.40
C PRO A 2 -17.89 -17.56 7.36
N ASN A 3 -16.96 -18.52 7.43
CA ASN A 3 -15.81 -18.65 6.57
C ASN A 3 -16.30 -19.16 5.21
N ASN A 4 -16.84 -18.26 4.39
CA ASN A 4 -17.32 -18.59 3.05
C ASN A 4 -16.11 -18.74 2.13
N LYS A 5 -15.34 -19.82 2.30
CA LYS A 5 -14.49 -20.33 1.22
C LYS A 5 -15.46 -20.79 0.13
N LYS A 6 -15.82 -19.89 -0.78
CA LYS A 6 -16.20 -20.33 -2.14
C LYS A 6 -15.06 -21.26 -2.57
N ASP A 7 -15.36 -22.51 -2.90
CA ASP A 7 -14.38 -23.38 -3.53
C ASP A 7 -13.86 -22.67 -4.77
N LEU A 8 -12.60 -22.24 -4.69
CA LEU A 8 -11.97 -21.47 -5.75
C LEU A 8 -11.72 -22.42 -6.92
N THR A 9 -12.58 -22.35 -7.93
CA THR A 9 -12.42 -23.14 -9.15
C THR A 9 -11.69 -22.27 -10.17
N ILE A 10 -10.41 -22.53 -10.42
CA ILE A 10 -9.61 -21.81 -11.40
C ILE A 10 -9.90 -22.40 -12.78
N LYS A 11 -10.64 -21.67 -13.62
CA LYS A 11 -10.97 -22.07 -14.99
C LYS A 11 -10.25 -21.21 -16.02
N ASN A 12 -9.94 -19.98 -15.67
CA ASN A 12 -9.30 -19.01 -16.55
C ASN A 12 -8.47 -17.98 -15.76
N GLN A 13 -7.77 -17.11 -16.48
CA GLN A 13 -6.92 -16.07 -15.92
C GLN A 13 -7.68 -15.08 -15.02
N ASN A 14 -8.92 -14.72 -15.36
CA ASN A 14 -9.70 -13.76 -14.58
C ASN A 14 -10.02 -14.33 -13.18
N ASP A 15 -10.25 -15.64 -13.05
CA ASP A 15 -10.48 -16.27 -11.74
C ASP A 15 -9.26 -16.12 -10.81
N ILE A 16 -8.06 -16.19 -11.38
CA ILE A 16 -6.79 -15.97 -10.65
C ILE A 16 -6.67 -14.50 -10.24
N ASP A 17 -6.97 -13.59 -11.17
CA ASP A 17 -6.87 -12.15 -10.94
C ASP A 17 -7.85 -11.70 -9.85
N GLU A 18 -9.11 -12.16 -9.90
CA GLU A 18 -10.12 -11.90 -8.86
C GLU A 18 -9.71 -12.45 -7.49
N TYR A 19 -9.10 -13.63 -7.45
CA TYR A 19 -8.60 -14.21 -6.20
C TYR A 19 -7.48 -13.35 -5.60
N ILE A 20 -6.50 -12.94 -6.41
CA ILE A 20 -5.39 -12.10 -5.95
C ILE A 20 -5.89 -10.73 -5.51
N ASP A 21 -6.82 -10.12 -6.25
CA ASP A 21 -7.46 -8.87 -5.83
C ASP A 21 -8.16 -9.02 -4.47
N SER A 22 -8.74 -10.18 -4.19
CA SER A 22 -9.31 -10.50 -2.88
C SER A 22 -8.24 -10.60 -1.77
N LEU A 23 -7.05 -11.12 -2.08
CA LEU A 23 -5.92 -11.18 -1.15
C LEU A 23 -5.37 -9.80 -0.87
N ILE A 24 -5.17 -8.98 -1.91
CA ILE A 24 -4.73 -7.58 -1.79
C ILE A 24 -5.74 -6.80 -0.94
N SER A 25 -7.04 -6.94 -1.22
CA SER A 25 -8.10 -6.28 -0.46
C SER A 25 -8.10 -6.68 1.03
N LYS A 26 -7.76 -7.93 1.35
CA LYS A 26 -7.61 -8.38 2.75
C LYS A 26 -6.36 -7.78 3.40
N ALA A 27 -5.24 -7.71 2.66
CA ALA A 27 -3.98 -7.14 3.13
C ALA A 27 -4.07 -5.62 3.41
N GLU A 28 -5.05 -4.93 2.83
CA GLU A 28 -5.33 -3.51 3.11
C GLU A 28 -5.93 -3.27 4.49
N LYS A 29 -6.69 -4.22 5.06
CA LYS A 29 -7.43 -4.02 6.31
C LYS A 29 -6.53 -3.70 7.51
N PRO A 30 -5.39 -4.38 7.72
CA PRO A 30 -4.42 -4.00 8.75
C PRO A 30 -3.88 -2.58 8.59
N ILE A 31 -3.63 -2.12 7.36
CA ILE A 31 -3.15 -0.76 7.07
C ILE A 31 -4.23 0.26 7.46
N GLU A 32 -5.50 0.00 7.11
CA GLU A 32 -6.61 0.87 7.49
C GLU A 32 -6.74 0.98 9.02
N GLN A 33 -6.66 -0.14 9.72
CA GLN A 33 -6.77 -0.18 11.18
C GLN A 33 -5.61 0.55 11.85
N LEU A 34 -4.38 0.39 11.34
CA LEU A 34 -3.20 1.06 11.85
C LEU A 34 -3.37 2.59 11.84
N PHE A 35 -3.77 3.17 10.70
CA PHE A 35 -4.00 4.61 10.61
C PHE A 35 -5.20 5.09 11.42
N ALA A 36 -6.25 4.28 11.55
CA ALA A 36 -7.39 4.60 12.41
C ALA A 36 -6.99 4.69 13.89
N ASN A 37 -6.18 3.74 14.36
CA ASN A 37 -5.63 3.74 15.71
C ASN A 37 -4.70 4.94 15.92
N ARG A 38 -3.81 5.23 14.97
CA ARG A 38 -2.91 6.37 15.06
C ARG A 38 -3.66 7.70 15.14
N LEU A 39 -4.71 7.87 14.35
CA LEU A 39 -5.55 9.07 14.40
C LEU A 39 -6.18 9.24 15.79
N LYS A 40 -6.68 8.16 16.39
CA LYS A 40 -7.27 8.18 17.74
C LYS A 40 -6.23 8.63 18.77
N GLU A 41 -5.03 8.08 18.71
CA GLU A 41 -3.95 8.43 19.64
C GLU A 41 -3.49 9.88 19.49
N ILE A 42 -3.31 10.38 18.26
CA ILE A 42 -2.92 11.79 18.05
C ILE A 42 -4.02 12.73 18.55
N LYS A 43 -5.29 12.41 18.30
CA LYS A 43 -6.41 13.20 18.82
C LYS A 43 -6.42 13.24 20.34
N GLN A 44 -6.16 12.10 21.00
CA GLN A 44 -6.10 12.05 22.46
C GLN A 44 -4.96 12.91 23.00
N ILE A 45 -3.76 12.83 22.42
CA ILE A 45 -2.62 13.67 22.82
C ILE A 45 -3.00 15.15 22.78
N ILE A 46 -3.65 15.59 21.70
CA ILE A 46 -4.03 16.99 21.55
C ILE A 46 -5.16 17.36 22.51
N ALA A 47 -6.17 16.51 22.67
CA ALA A 47 -7.24 16.73 23.63
C ALA A 47 -6.70 16.93 25.06
N ASP A 48 -5.79 16.06 25.49
CA ASP A 48 -5.15 16.15 26.81
C ASP A 48 -4.36 17.47 26.98
N MET A 49 -3.72 17.96 25.92
CA MET A 49 -3.02 19.25 25.96
C MET A 49 -4.00 20.41 26.11
N PHE A 50 -5.09 20.43 25.34
CA PHE A 50 -6.11 21.48 25.44
C PHE A 50 -6.79 21.46 26.81
N GLU A 51 -7.16 20.29 27.34
CA GLU A 51 -7.75 20.16 28.67
C GLU A 51 -6.86 20.73 29.78
N LYS A 52 -5.54 20.53 29.70
CA LYS A 52 -4.60 20.93 30.76
C LYS A 52 -4.10 22.36 30.66
N TYR A 53 -4.00 22.90 29.44
CA TYR A 53 -3.20 24.11 29.18
C TYR A 53 -3.96 25.20 28.42
N GLN A 54 -5.18 24.94 27.95
CA GLN A 54 -5.98 25.98 27.31
C GLN A 54 -6.42 27.03 28.35
N SER A 55 -6.35 28.29 27.94
CA SER A 55 -6.90 29.44 28.66
C SER A 55 -7.76 30.28 27.71
N ASP A 56 -8.55 31.21 28.26
CA ASP A 56 -9.32 32.16 27.47
C ASP A 56 -8.41 33.13 26.68
N ASP A 57 -7.17 33.31 27.14
CA ASP A 57 -6.14 34.11 26.46
C ASP A 57 -5.25 33.21 25.56
N VAL A 58 -5.15 33.60 24.28
CA VAL A 58 -4.37 32.88 23.26
C VAL A 58 -2.86 32.92 23.54
N TYR A 59 -2.34 34.05 24.03
CA TYR A 59 -0.93 34.19 24.40
C TYR A 59 -0.58 33.35 25.63
N VAL A 60 -1.49 33.27 26.61
CA VAL A 60 -1.34 32.39 27.77
C VAL A 60 -1.34 30.93 27.34
N THR A 61 -2.28 30.55 26.45
CA THR A 61 -2.35 29.20 25.88
C THR A 61 -1.04 28.83 25.17
N TRP A 62 -0.55 29.67 24.26
CA TRP A 62 0.73 29.44 23.58
C TRP A 62 1.90 29.28 24.56
N THR A 63 1.95 30.14 25.59
CA THR A 63 3.00 30.10 26.60
C THR A 63 2.96 28.79 27.39
N GLU A 64 1.79 28.35 27.86
CA GLU A 64 1.65 27.11 28.62
C GLU A 64 1.90 25.86 27.77
N PHE A 65 1.51 25.86 26.49
CA PHE A 65 1.83 24.78 25.56
C PHE A 65 3.34 24.65 25.29
N ASN A 66 4.09 25.76 25.29
CA ASN A 66 5.54 25.74 25.02
C ASN A 66 6.41 25.63 26.28
N LYS A 67 5.86 25.96 27.45
CA LYS A 67 6.55 25.85 28.74
C LYS A 67 7.19 24.47 28.90
N TYR A 68 8.44 24.43 29.33
CA TYR A 68 9.23 23.19 29.49
C TYR A 68 9.29 22.29 28.22
N ASN A 69 9.19 22.89 27.03
CA ASN A 69 9.25 22.22 25.74
C ASN A 69 8.11 21.17 25.54
N ARG A 70 6.97 21.32 26.22
CA ARG A 70 5.85 20.35 26.22
C ARG A 70 5.34 20.05 24.81
N LEU A 71 4.97 21.07 24.04
CA LEU A 71 4.46 20.90 22.67
C LEU A 71 5.45 20.14 21.80
N ASN A 72 6.73 20.52 21.82
CA ASN A 72 7.73 19.84 21.00
C ASN A 72 7.96 18.38 21.42
N LYS A 73 7.82 18.04 22.71
CA LYS A 73 7.88 16.65 23.18
C LYS A 73 6.74 15.82 22.57
N GLU A 74 5.52 16.34 22.56
CA GLU A 74 4.38 15.66 21.92
C GLU A 74 4.55 15.57 20.40
N LEU A 75 5.02 16.63 19.73
CA LEU A 75 5.32 16.59 18.28
C LEU A 75 6.43 15.59 17.93
N THR A 76 7.41 15.40 18.82
CA THR A 76 8.46 14.39 18.67
C THR A 76 7.90 12.99 18.85
N ARG A 77 7.06 12.80 19.88
CA ARG A 77 6.37 11.53 20.14
C ARG A 77 5.50 11.11 18.95
N ILE A 78 4.69 12.02 18.40
CA ILE A 78 3.90 11.80 17.18
C ILE A 78 4.82 11.41 16.00
N GLY A 79 5.96 12.07 15.87
CA GLY A 79 6.95 11.72 14.85
C GLY A 79 7.46 10.28 14.98
N THR A 80 7.81 9.84 16.19
CA THR A 80 8.25 8.46 16.45
C THR A 80 7.15 7.44 16.17
N MET A 81 5.92 7.74 16.61
CA MET A 81 4.72 6.95 16.36
C MET A 81 4.49 6.73 14.85
N LEU A 82 4.56 7.79 14.05
CA LEU A 82 4.42 7.69 12.59
C LEU A 82 5.58 6.93 11.94
N THR A 83 6.81 7.09 12.43
CA THR A 83 7.95 6.30 11.93
C THR A 83 7.73 4.80 12.12
N ASP A 84 7.19 4.41 13.28
CA ASP A 84 6.87 3.01 13.54
C ASP A 84 5.72 2.51 12.66
N ASP A 85 4.65 3.29 12.51
CA ASP A 85 3.53 2.93 11.62
C ASP A 85 4.01 2.68 10.20
N TYR A 86 4.82 3.57 9.64
CA TYR A 86 5.30 3.44 8.27
C TYR A 86 6.25 2.24 8.09
N ARG A 87 6.99 1.86 9.14
CA ARG A 87 7.76 0.60 9.16
C ARG A 87 6.82 -0.62 9.13
N GLN A 88 5.72 -0.58 9.89
CA GLN A 88 4.71 -1.65 9.85
C GLN A 88 4.02 -1.73 8.48
N VAL A 89 3.67 -0.59 7.88
CA VAL A 89 3.12 -0.51 6.52
C VAL A 89 4.08 -1.14 5.52
N ALA A 90 5.37 -0.81 5.57
CA ALA A 90 6.36 -1.41 4.66
C ALA A 90 6.38 -2.95 4.76
N LYS A 91 6.34 -3.50 5.99
CA LYS A 91 6.27 -4.95 6.20
C LYS A 91 4.98 -5.56 5.66
N MET A 92 3.84 -4.91 5.88
CA MET A 92 2.53 -5.38 5.37
C MET A 92 2.51 -5.38 3.84
N VAL A 93 3.07 -4.35 3.20
CA VAL A 93 3.19 -4.27 1.73
C VAL A 93 4.11 -5.37 1.21
N GLN A 94 5.30 -5.55 1.77
CA GLN A 94 6.22 -6.63 1.38
C GLN A 94 5.57 -8.00 1.49
N LYS A 95 4.85 -8.27 2.59
CA LYS A 95 4.11 -9.52 2.76
C LYS A 95 3.03 -9.69 1.69
N SER A 96 2.28 -8.63 1.38
CA SER A 96 1.27 -8.66 0.32
C SER A 96 1.89 -8.91 -1.07
N GLN A 97 3.11 -8.43 -1.32
CA GLN A 97 3.83 -8.71 -2.58
C GLN A 97 4.25 -10.17 -2.67
N GLU A 98 4.84 -10.71 -1.59
CA GLU A 98 5.24 -12.12 -1.51
C GLU A 98 4.04 -13.04 -1.75
N ASP A 99 2.91 -12.76 -1.08
CA ASP A 99 1.68 -13.55 -1.19
C ASP A 99 1.07 -13.45 -2.60
N ALA A 100 0.97 -12.25 -3.17
CA ALA A 100 0.46 -12.06 -4.52
C ALA A 100 1.36 -12.75 -5.56
N TYR A 101 2.68 -12.69 -5.39
CA TYR A 101 3.63 -13.33 -6.29
C TYR A 101 3.46 -14.85 -6.28
N ILE A 102 3.53 -15.48 -5.10
CA ILE A 102 3.53 -16.95 -5.01
C ILE A 102 2.20 -17.54 -5.46
N GLU A 103 1.08 -16.93 -5.07
CA GLU A 103 -0.25 -17.36 -5.48
C GLU A 103 -0.41 -17.21 -6.99
N LYS A 104 -0.02 -16.08 -7.57
CA LYS A 104 -0.07 -15.89 -9.02
C LYS A 104 0.77 -16.91 -9.77
N PHE A 105 1.99 -17.14 -9.29
CA PHE A 105 2.94 -18.04 -9.94
C PHE A 105 2.38 -19.47 -9.98
N LEU A 106 1.95 -20.00 -8.84
CA LEU A 106 1.45 -21.37 -8.72
C LEU A 106 0.12 -21.57 -9.46
N MET A 107 -0.81 -20.62 -9.33
CA MET A 107 -2.11 -20.70 -10.00
C MET A 107 -1.98 -20.60 -11.52
N SER A 108 -1.06 -19.78 -12.01
CA SER A 108 -0.81 -19.67 -13.47
C SER A 108 -0.23 -20.98 -14.01
N LEU A 109 0.72 -21.59 -13.29
CA LEU A 109 1.25 -22.90 -13.69
C LEU A 109 0.17 -23.97 -13.71
N TYR A 110 -0.65 -24.07 -12.66
CA TYR A 110 -1.79 -24.99 -12.64
C TYR A 110 -2.74 -24.79 -13.83
N LEU A 111 -3.05 -23.53 -14.16
CA LEU A 111 -3.89 -23.21 -15.31
C LEU A 111 -3.25 -23.66 -16.63
N TYR A 112 -1.94 -23.44 -16.80
CA TYR A 112 -1.22 -23.89 -18.00
C TYR A 112 -1.17 -25.42 -18.10
N GLU A 113 -0.93 -26.15 -17.01
CA GLU A 113 -0.95 -27.63 -17.02
C GLU A 113 -2.34 -28.14 -17.42
N THR A 114 -3.38 -27.56 -16.81
CA THR A 114 -4.77 -27.95 -17.08
C THR A 114 -5.17 -27.66 -18.54
N ALA A 115 -4.79 -26.50 -19.06
CA ALA A 115 -5.14 -26.10 -20.42
C ALA A 115 -4.34 -26.84 -21.50
N SER A 116 -3.05 -27.14 -21.23
CA SER A 116 -2.17 -27.85 -22.16
C SER A 116 -2.22 -29.36 -22.03
N GLN A 117 -2.86 -29.88 -20.97
CA GLN A 117 -2.82 -31.30 -20.59
C GLN A 117 -1.39 -31.86 -20.51
N THR A 118 -0.43 -31.00 -20.18
CA THR A 118 0.99 -31.32 -20.08
C THR A 118 1.46 -31.02 -18.67
N SER A 119 2.04 -32.03 -18.01
CA SER A 119 2.66 -31.83 -16.70
C SER A 119 3.95 -31.02 -16.86
N MET A 120 4.18 -30.07 -15.94
CA MET A 120 5.34 -29.22 -15.91
C MET A 120 6.20 -29.53 -14.69
N GLN A 121 7.52 -29.53 -14.89
CA GLN A 121 8.50 -29.61 -13.82
C GLN A 121 8.93 -28.21 -13.41
N PHE A 122 8.78 -27.88 -12.13
CA PHE A 122 9.20 -26.61 -11.57
C PHE A 122 9.44 -26.72 -10.06
N ASP A 123 10.33 -25.86 -9.56
CA ASP A 123 10.51 -25.66 -8.13
C ASP A 123 9.65 -24.50 -7.65
N VAL A 124 9.11 -24.63 -6.44
CA VAL A 124 8.47 -23.48 -5.78
C VAL A 124 9.56 -22.45 -5.46
N PRO A 125 9.42 -21.19 -5.92
CA PRO A 125 10.43 -20.16 -5.68
C PRO A 125 10.70 -19.96 -4.19
N SER A 126 11.98 -19.93 -3.80
CA SER A 126 12.37 -19.59 -2.43
C SER A 126 12.06 -18.13 -2.12
N LYS A 127 12.07 -17.76 -0.83
CA LYS A 127 11.84 -16.37 -0.41
C LYS A 127 12.83 -15.39 -1.05
N GLU A 128 14.09 -15.80 -1.18
CA GLU A 128 15.16 -15.01 -1.77
C GLU A 128 14.90 -14.78 -3.26
N VAL A 129 14.43 -15.81 -3.97
CA VAL A 129 14.04 -15.70 -5.39
C VAL A 129 12.87 -14.74 -5.55
N ILE A 130 11.83 -14.87 -4.71
CA ILE A 130 10.67 -13.97 -4.73
C ILE A 130 11.12 -12.53 -4.48
N THR A 131 11.92 -12.30 -3.44
CA THR A 131 12.42 -10.96 -3.06
C THR A 131 13.21 -10.34 -4.20
N SER A 132 14.08 -11.11 -4.84
CA SER A 132 14.86 -10.65 -6.01
C SER A 132 13.97 -10.32 -7.21
N ALA A 133 12.93 -11.13 -7.46
CA ALA A 133 12.01 -10.92 -8.57
C ALA A 133 11.16 -9.64 -8.40
N ILE A 134 10.72 -9.33 -7.17
CA ILE A 134 9.87 -8.17 -6.88
C ILE A 134 10.65 -6.88 -6.55
N GLU A 135 11.98 -6.95 -6.45
CA GLU A 135 12.82 -5.81 -6.10
C GLU A 135 12.68 -4.67 -7.14
N GLN A 136 12.53 -3.44 -6.65
CA GLN A 136 12.47 -2.27 -7.51
C GLN A 136 13.88 -1.70 -7.75
N PRO A 137 14.44 -1.82 -8.97
CA PRO A 137 15.80 -1.35 -9.23
C PRO A 137 15.94 0.18 -9.09
N ILE A 138 14.89 0.94 -9.41
CA ILE A 138 14.93 2.40 -9.41
C ILE A 138 14.77 2.94 -7.99
N GLU A 139 15.85 3.50 -7.44
CA GLU A 139 15.96 3.96 -6.05
C GLU A 139 14.78 4.84 -5.59
N PHE A 140 14.43 5.87 -6.36
CA PHE A 140 13.42 6.86 -5.96
C PHE A 140 11.98 6.34 -5.93
N ILE A 141 11.71 5.18 -6.52
CA ILE A 141 10.39 4.54 -6.50
C ILE A 141 10.41 3.22 -5.73
N ARG A 142 11.48 2.92 -5.00
CA ARG A 142 11.48 1.82 -4.04
C ARG A 142 10.44 2.07 -2.95
N LEU A 143 9.93 0.98 -2.39
CA LEU A 143 8.90 1.00 -1.36
C LEU A 143 9.28 1.88 -0.15
N VAL A 144 10.45 1.64 0.43
CA VAL A 144 10.88 2.34 1.66
C VAL A 144 11.08 3.85 1.43
N PRO A 145 11.82 4.31 0.41
CA PRO A 145 11.91 5.74 0.09
C PRO A 145 10.56 6.41 -0.19
N THR A 146 9.67 5.73 -0.92
CA THR A 146 8.32 6.25 -1.21
C THR A 146 7.51 6.45 0.06
N LEU A 147 7.51 5.45 0.95
CA LEU A 147 6.83 5.50 2.23
C LEU A 147 7.44 6.54 3.17
N GLN A 148 8.77 6.67 3.20
CA GLN A 148 9.47 7.68 3.98
C GLN A 148 9.08 9.09 3.55
N LYS A 149 8.99 9.35 2.25
CA LYS A 149 8.52 10.64 1.71
C LYS A 149 7.10 10.96 2.19
N HIS A 150 6.16 10.02 2.08
CA HIS A 150 4.80 10.22 2.56
C HIS A 150 4.74 10.49 4.07
N ARG A 151 5.56 9.77 4.85
CA ARG A 151 5.70 9.95 6.30
C ARG A 151 6.17 11.36 6.65
N ASP A 152 7.17 11.87 5.95
CA ASP A 152 7.73 13.19 6.20
C ASP A 152 6.76 14.32 5.80
N GLU A 153 6.03 14.13 4.70
CA GLU A 153 4.98 15.04 4.26
C GLU A 153 3.84 15.13 5.29
N VAL A 154 3.32 13.99 5.77
CA VAL A 154 2.22 13.99 6.75
C VAL A 154 2.68 14.54 8.10
N LEU A 155 3.88 14.21 8.57
CA LEU A 155 4.40 14.77 9.83
C LEU A 155 4.57 16.29 9.73
N LYS A 156 5.08 16.80 8.61
CA LYS A 156 5.22 18.24 8.37
C LYS A 156 3.86 18.93 8.47
N LYS A 157 2.82 18.39 7.84
CA LYS A 157 1.47 18.98 7.89
C LYS A 157 0.86 18.93 9.29
N ILE A 158 0.98 17.81 10.00
CA ILE A 158 0.51 17.69 11.39
C ILE A 158 1.17 18.75 12.29
N ARG A 159 2.49 18.91 12.20
CA ARG A 159 3.22 19.95 12.95
C ARG A 159 2.70 21.35 12.62
N LEU A 160 2.49 21.63 11.34
CA LEU A 160 1.98 22.91 10.87
C LEU A 160 0.55 23.19 11.40
N HIS A 161 -0.37 22.23 11.29
CA HIS A 161 -1.74 22.40 11.78
C HIS A 161 -1.82 22.58 13.29
N ILE A 162 -1.02 21.85 14.06
CA ILE A 162 -1.00 22.00 15.53
C ILE A 162 -0.44 23.37 15.90
N THR A 163 0.75 23.72 15.37
CA THR A 163 1.43 24.97 15.75
C THR A 163 0.64 26.21 15.32
N GLN A 164 0.19 26.27 14.06
CA GLN A 164 -0.61 27.40 13.57
C GLN A 164 -1.97 27.48 14.25
N GLY A 165 -2.60 26.33 14.50
CA GLY A 165 -3.89 26.28 15.20
C GLY A 165 -3.79 26.88 16.59
N ILE A 166 -2.79 26.48 17.39
CA ILE A 166 -2.58 27.04 18.73
C ILE A 166 -2.25 28.53 18.66
N MET A 167 -1.33 28.94 17.77
CA MET A 167 -0.93 30.35 17.62
C MET A 167 -2.09 31.26 17.19
N SER A 168 -3.06 30.72 16.45
CA SER A 168 -4.23 31.47 15.96
C SER A 168 -5.44 31.38 16.90
N GLY A 169 -5.29 30.74 18.08
CA GLY A 169 -6.37 30.55 19.03
C GLY A 169 -7.46 29.58 18.55
N GLU A 170 -7.14 28.67 17.63
CA GLU A 170 -8.09 27.66 17.16
C GLU A 170 -8.38 26.63 18.25
N GLY A 171 -9.66 26.32 18.44
CA GLY A 171 -10.07 25.26 19.34
C GLY A 171 -9.69 23.86 18.83
N TYR A 172 -9.59 22.91 19.77
CA TYR A 172 -9.28 21.50 19.51
C TYR A 172 -10.00 20.91 18.29
N SER A 173 -11.32 21.14 18.16
CA SER A 173 -12.14 20.53 17.11
C SER A 173 -11.65 20.87 15.69
N LYS A 174 -11.11 22.08 15.47
CA LYS A 174 -10.61 22.52 14.16
C LYS A 174 -9.29 21.82 13.82
N ILE A 175 -8.36 21.79 14.77
CA ILE A 175 -7.07 21.10 14.63
C ILE A 175 -7.28 19.58 14.44
N ALA A 176 -8.14 18.97 15.25
CA ALA A 176 -8.48 17.55 15.16
C ALA A 176 -9.12 17.17 13.82
N LYS A 177 -9.89 18.10 13.21
CA LYS A 177 -10.45 17.91 11.86
C LYS A 177 -9.36 17.92 10.80
N ALA A 178 -8.42 18.86 10.84
CA ALA A 178 -7.30 18.93 9.89
C ALA A 178 -6.42 17.68 9.96
N ILE A 179 -6.08 17.24 11.17
CA ILE A 179 -5.28 16.01 11.38
C ILE A 179 -6.01 14.77 10.87
N ARG A 180 -7.33 14.68 11.03
CA ARG A 180 -8.12 13.59 10.45
C ARG A 180 -7.97 13.56 8.93
N ASP A 181 -8.00 14.71 8.26
CA ASP A 181 -7.87 14.79 6.81
C ASP A 181 -6.46 14.39 6.34
N ASP A 182 -5.42 14.84 7.04
CA ASP A 182 -4.02 14.46 6.74
C ASP A 182 -3.73 12.98 6.93
N ILE A 183 -4.16 12.41 8.06
CA ILE A 183 -4.02 10.97 8.32
C ILE A 183 -4.86 10.16 7.33
N GLY A 184 -6.05 10.67 6.96
CA GLY A 184 -6.89 10.06 5.92
C GLY A 184 -6.20 10.01 4.56
N MET A 185 -5.51 11.11 4.17
CA MET A 185 -4.71 11.16 2.94
C MET A 185 -3.52 10.20 3.00
N SER A 186 -2.79 10.20 4.12
CA SER A 186 -1.66 9.29 4.38
C SER A 186 -2.09 7.83 4.25
N LYS A 187 -3.22 7.45 4.83
CA LYS A 187 -3.82 6.12 4.66
C LYS A 187 -4.07 5.82 3.18
N ALA A 188 -4.74 6.73 2.46
CA ALA A 188 -5.05 6.52 1.05
C ALA A 188 -3.79 6.39 0.18
N GLN A 189 -2.73 7.14 0.49
CA GLN A 189 -1.42 7.00 -0.17
C GLN A 189 -0.80 5.63 0.08
N SER A 190 -0.75 5.17 1.34
CA SER A 190 -0.21 3.86 1.69
C SER A 190 -0.97 2.70 1.05
N LEU A 191 -2.31 2.79 0.98
CA LEU A 191 -3.12 1.78 0.27
C LEU A 191 -2.84 1.77 -1.23
N ARG A 192 -2.64 2.92 -1.88
CA ARG A 192 -2.24 2.98 -3.29
C ARG A 192 -0.88 2.35 -3.53
N VAL A 193 0.09 2.58 -2.64
CA VAL A 193 1.40 1.94 -2.69
C VAL A 193 1.24 0.43 -2.58
N ALA A 194 0.49 -0.06 -1.59
CA ALA A 194 0.22 -1.48 -1.41
C ALA A 194 -0.34 -2.14 -2.68
N ARG A 195 -1.37 -1.55 -3.29
CA ARG A 195 -1.98 -2.04 -4.55
C ARG A 195 -0.99 -2.05 -5.71
N THR A 196 -0.22 -0.98 -5.86
CA THR A 196 0.74 -0.83 -6.97
C THR A 196 1.87 -1.87 -6.85
N GLU A 197 2.37 -2.05 -5.65
CA GLU A 197 3.46 -2.98 -5.35
C GLU A 197 3.00 -4.44 -5.46
N ALA A 198 1.79 -4.77 -5.00
CA ALA A 198 1.22 -6.10 -5.19
C ALA A 198 0.90 -6.39 -6.66
N GLY A 199 0.36 -5.42 -7.42
CA GLY A 199 0.13 -5.56 -8.85
C GLY A 199 1.42 -5.73 -9.66
N ARG A 200 2.51 -5.09 -9.24
CA ARG A 200 3.86 -5.32 -9.79
C ARG A 200 4.31 -6.77 -9.55
N ALA A 201 4.19 -7.25 -8.32
CA ALA A 201 4.57 -8.61 -7.94
C ALA A 201 3.77 -9.65 -8.73
N MET A 202 2.46 -9.44 -8.87
CA MET A 202 1.57 -10.27 -9.70
C MET A 202 1.98 -10.28 -11.17
N SER A 203 2.31 -9.11 -11.74
CA SER A 203 2.74 -9.00 -13.14
C SER A 203 4.04 -9.76 -13.39
N GLN A 204 4.99 -9.65 -12.45
CA GLN A 204 6.25 -10.36 -12.50
C GLN A 204 6.06 -11.88 -12.38
N ALA A 205 5.25 -12.35 -11.44
CA ALA A 205 4.90 -13.77 -11.29
C ALA A 205 4.22 -14.35 -12.53
N GLY A 206 3.37 -13.57 -13.21
CA GLY A 206 2.76 -13.97 -14.49
C GLY A 206 3.80 -14.17 -15.60
N LEU A 207 4.81 -13.32 -15.66
CA LEU A 207 5.93 -13.48 -16.60
C LEU A 207 6.78 -14.72 -16.24
N ASP A 208 7.13 -14.88 -14.97
CA ASP A 208 8.03 -15.94 -14.52
C ASP A 208 7.39 -17.33 -14.68
N SER A 209 6.09 -17.45 -14.36
CA SER A 209 5.33 -18.68 -14.62
C SER A 209 5.23 -19.00 -16.12
N ALA A 210 5.06 -18.00 -16.98
CA ALA A 210 5.06 -18.21 -18.43
C ALA A 210 6.43 -18.65 -18.96
N LEU A 211 7.54 -18.16 -18.39
CA LEU A 211 8.89 -18.61 -18.74
C LEU A 211 9.12 -20.07 -18.30
N VAL A 212 8.60 -20.48 -17.14
CA VAL A 212 8.63 -21.87 -16.69
C VAL A 212 7.83 -22.77 -17.64
N ALA A 213 6.63 -22.33 -18.06
CA ALA A 213 5.85 -23.06 -19.05
C ALA A 213 6.60 -23.22 -20.38
N GLN A 214 7.26 -22.16 -20.86
CA GLN A 214 8.08 -22.22 -22.06
C GLN A 214 9.25 -23.20 -21.93
N LYS A 215 9.95 -23.23 -20.79
CA LYS A 215 11.02 -24.20 -20.51
C LYS A 215 10.52 -25.64 -20.48
N ASN A 216 9.26 -25.85 -20.11
CA ASN A 216 8.59 -27.14 -20.15
C ASN A 216 8.04 -27.51 -21.55
N GLY A 217 8.39 -26.75 -22.59
CA GLY A 217 8.05 -27.07 -23.98
C GLY A 217 6.74 -26.47 -24.49
N LEU A 218 6.03 -25.68 -23.67
CA LEU A 218 4.82 -24.99 -24.12
C LEU A 218 5.19 -23.82 -25.04
N GLN A 219 4.44 -23.67 -26.14
CA GLN A 219 4.59 -22.53 -27.04
C GLN A 219 3.87 -21.31 -26.48
N MET A 220 4.60 -20.51 -25.70
CA MET A 220 4.10 -19.25 -25.15
C MET A 220 4.27 -18.10 -26.16
N TYR A 221 3.26 -17.22 -26.22
CA TYR A 221 3.28 -16.02 -27.05
C TYR A 221 2.76 -14.83 -26.25
N LYS A 222 3.30 -13.65 -26.52
CA LYS A 222 2.84 -12.37 -25.97
C LYS A 222 1.87 -11.74 -26.96
N TYR A 223 0.72 -11.30 -26.46
CA TYR A 223 -0.24 -10.52 -27.23
C TYR A 223 -0.33 -9.12 -26.64
N TRP A 224 -0.40 -8.13 -27.52
CA TRP A 224 -0.79 -6.79 -27.12
C TRP A 224 -2.32 -6.74 -27.01
N GLN A 225 -2.81 -6.43 -25.82
CA GLN A 225 -4.24 -6.30 -25.55
C GLN A 225 -4.54 -4.85 -25.18
N ALA A 226 -5.37 -4.20 -25.97
CA ALA A 226 -5.79 -2.82 -25.75
C ALA A 226 -7.31 -2.70 -25.72
N THR A 227 -7.84 -2.02 -24.71
CA THR A 227 -9.26 -1.65 -24.70
C THR A 227 -9.51 -0.67 -25.85
N LYS A 228 -10.39 -1.02 -26.80
CA LYS A 228 -10.72 -0.18 -27.98
C LYS A 228 -11.69 0.95 -27.64
N ASP A 229 -11.35 1.71 -26.61
CA ASP A 229 -12.05 2.91 -26.16
C ASP A 229 -11.35 4.17 -26.71
N THR A 230 -12.12 5.23 -26.88
CA THR A 230 -11.66 6.63 -27.04
C THR A 230 -10.57 7.07 -26.06
N ARG A 231 -10.55 6.53 -24.83
CA ARG A 231 -9.51 6.82 -23.81
C ARG A 231 -8.16 6.17 -24.11
N THR A 232 -8.12 5.12 -24.90
CA THR A 232 -6.88 4.45 -25.30
C THR A 232 -6.28 5.17 -26.49
N ARG A 233 -4.99 5.54 -26.42
CA ARG A 233 -4.30 6.21 -27.53
C ARG A 233 -4.40 5.40 -28.81
N ASP A 234 -4.57 6.09 -29.92
CA ASP A 234 -4.79 5.48 -31.23
C ASP A 234 -3.71 4.46 -31.62
N THR A 235 -2.44 4.83 -31.45
CA THR A 235 -1.30 3.94 -31.69
C THR A 235 -1.31 2.67 -30.85
N HIS A 236 -1.89 2.70 -29.64
CA HIS A 236 -1.99 1.52 -28.77
C HIS A 236 -3.17 0.64 -29.16
N ARG A 237 -4.27 1.22 -29.69
CA ARG A 237 -5.39 0.45 -30.26
C ARG A 237 -4.97 -0.27 -31.55
N HIS A 238 -4.15 0.36 -32.38
CA HIS A 238 -3.63 -0.25 -33.60
C HIS A 238 -2.78 -1.49 -33.36
N LEU A 239 -2.12 -1.58 -32.20
CA LEU A 239 -1.34 -2.75 -31.83
C LEU A 239 -2.18 -3.88 -31.23
N ASP A 240 -3.49 -3.68 -31.00
CA ASP A 240 -4.35 -4.73 -30.42
C ASP A 240 -4.34 -6.03 -31.24
N GLY A 241 -4.12 -7.15 -30.57
CA GLY A 241 -3.96 -8.47 -31.18
C GLY A 241 -2.57 -8.72 -31.76
N ALA A 242 -1.65 -7.75 -31.75
CA ALA A 242 -0.29 -7.96 -32.23
C ALA A 242 0.41 -9.05 -31.40
N LYS A 243 0.89 -10.07 -32.11
CA LYS A 243 1.53 -11.24 -31.53
C LYS A 243 3.05 -11.10 -31.59
N LYS A 244 3.72 -11.37 -30.47
CA LYS A 244 5.17 -11.56 -30.40
C LYS A 244 5.47 -12.91 -29.76
N LYS A 245 6.53 -13.56 -30.25
CA LYS A 245 7.08 -14.76 -29.61
C LYS A 245 7.89 -14.36 -28.39
#